data_AF-A0A353PU64-F1
#
_entry.id   AF-A0A353PU64-F1
#
_cell.length_a   1.000
_cell.length_b   1.000
_cell.length_c   1.000
_cell.angle_alpha   90.00
_cell.angle_beta   90.00
_cell.angle_gamma   90.00
#
_symmetry.space_group_name_H-M   'P 1'
#
loop_
_entity.id
_entity.type
_entity.pdbx_description
1 polymer ?
#
loop_
_entity_poly.entity_id
_entity_poly.type
_entity_poly.pdbx_seq_one_letter_code
_entity_poly.pdbx_strand_id
1 'polypeptide(L)'
;MKKIVIGIFALFLLLSFTGCDFFVTSWGSGMQRNLDSALKKESVEDLAKLANNPQFQDPSSGTAVLNALSGKSETDIQALSVSDQESIMDLALAVSIPTSLLNDLADIAQDADNADPEELFNTILGGINSFDTTVLQAILSDEDVRESASPESLVSASLALVAQVMKREGENLNFDDLADLFNDDNDGVDISPESKADIEAVKAVLDLFAENGSRSDEELSFFGMSFEDLFGGN
;
A
#
# COMPACT_ATOMS: atom_id res chain seq x y z
N MET A 1 -51.92 -10.13 -2.28
CA MET A 1 -51.11 -8.89 -2.22
C MET A 1 -49.63 -9.08 -1.82
N LYS A 2 -49.20 -10.19 -1.19
CA LYS A 2 -47.77 -10.41 -0.87
C LYS A 2 -46.89 -10.92 -2.03
N LYS A 3 -47.45 -11.56 -3.06
CA LYS A 3 -46.67 -12.14 -4.18
C LYS A 3 -46.28 -11.14 -5.28
N ILE A 4 -47.01 -10.02 -5.40
CA ILE A 4 -46.75 -8.98 -6.41
C ILE A 4 -45.56 -8.08 -5.97
N VAL A 5 -45.40 -7.86 -4.67
CA VAL A 5 -44.30 -7.04 -4.12
C VAL A 5 -42.94 -7.72 -4.29
N ILE A 6 -42.88 -9.05 -4.16
CA ILE A 6 -41.65 -9.84 -4.32
C ILE A 6 -41.19 -9.86 -5.79
N GLY A 7 -42.13 -9.91 -6.75
CA GLY A 7 -41.79 -9.88 -8.18
C GLY A 7 -41.21 -8.54 -8.64
N ILE A 8 -41.67 -7.42 -8.08
CA ILE A 8 -41.16 -6.08 -8.41
C ILE A 8 -39.78 -5.85 -7.79
N PHE A 9 -39.55 -6.35 -6.57
CA PHE A 9 -38.24 -6.25 -5.89
C PHE A 9 -37.17 -7.13 -6.57
N ALA A 10 -37.55 -8.32 -7.04
CA ALA A 10 -36.66 -9.20 -7.79
C ALA A 10 -36.32 -8.66 -9.19
N LEU A 11 -37.28 -7.98 -9.85
CA LEU A 11 -37.03 -7.32 -11.13
C LEU A 11 -36.12 -6.09 -10.98
N PHE A 12 -36.21 -5.37 -9.86
CA PHE A 12 -35.31 -4.26 -9.54
C PHE A 12 -33.88 -4.76 -9.26
N LEU A 13 -33.73 -5.87 -8.52
CA LEU A 13 -32.42 -6.49 -8.28
C LEU A 13 -31.80 -7.07 -9.57
N LEU A 14 -32.59 -7.69 -10.45
CA LEU A 14 -32.11 -8.19 -11.75
C LEU A 14 -31.71 -7.08 -12.72
N LEU A 15 -32.42 -5.94 -12.72
CA LEU A 15 -32.04 -4.75 -13.48
C LEU A 15 -30.81 -4.05 -12.90
N SER A 16 -30.58 -4.12 -11.57
CA SER A 16 -29.34 -3.66 -10.94
C SER A 16 -28.14 -4.54 -11.29
N PHE A 17 -28.32 -5.85 -11.46
CA PHE A 17 -27.22 -6.76 -11.83
C PHE A 17 -26.90 -6.78 -13.32
N THR A 18 -27.90 -6.63 -14.20
CA THR A 18 -27.67 -6.58 -15.66
C THR A 18 -27.20 -5.20 -16.17
N GLY A 19 -27.30 -4.16 -15.33
CA GLY A 19 -26.66 -2.86 -15.55
C GLY A 19 -25.17 -2.81 -15.15
N CYS A 20 -24.64 -3.82 -14.46
CA CYS A 20 -23.23 -3.83 -14.06
C CYS A 20 -22.28 -4.15 -15.23
N ASP A 21 -22.63 -5.06 -16.13
CA ASP A 21 -21.65 -5.50 -17.14
C ASP A 21 -21.50 -4.58 -18.35
N PHE A 22 -22.46 -3.65 -18.59
CA PHE A 22 -22.38 -2.74 -19.76
C PHE A 22 -21.92 -1.32 -19.42
N PHE A 23 -21.86 -0.94 -18.13
CA PHE A 23 -21.45 0.40 -17.68
C PHE A 23 -20.06 0.43 -17.03
N VAL A 24 -19.52 -0.71 -16.59
CA VAL A 24 -18.21 -0.72 -15.89
C VAL A 24 -17.05 -0.36 -16.81
N THR A 25 -17.09 -0.72 -18.10
CA THR A 25 -15.95 -0.47 -19.01
C THR A 25 -15.88 0.94 -19.58
N SER A 26 -16.98 1.70 -19.61
CA SER A 26 -17.04 3.05 -20.21
C SER A 26 -17.39 4.17 -19.21
N TRP A 27 -18.01 3.83 -18.07
CA TRP A 27 -18.39 4.78 -17.03
C TRP A 27 -17.51 4.72 -15.76
N GLY A 28 -16.79 3.62 -15.54
CA GLY A 28 -15.86 3.48 -14.42
C GLY A 28 -14.75 4.53 -14.45
N SER A 29 -14.17 4.80 -15.63
CA SER A 29 -13.17 5.85 -15.81
C SER A 29 -13.73 7.26 -15.57
N GLY A 30 -15.00 7.50 -15.93
CA GLY A 30 -15.68 8.77 -15.68
C GLY A 30 -15.97 9.01 -14.19
N MET A 31 -16.33 7.95 -13.47
CA MET A 31 -16.62 8.00 -12.04
C MET A 31 -15.33 8.13 -11.19
N GLN A 32 -14.29 7.37 -11.52
CA GLN A 32 -12.95 7.51 -10.92
C GLN A 32 -12.37 8.92 -11.17
N ARG A 33 -12.46 9.44 -12.40
CA ARG A 33 -12.00 10.81 -12.69
C ARG A 33 -12.73 11.88 -11.89
N ASN A 34 -14.03 11.67 -11.61
CA ASN A 34 -14.81 12.56 -10.77
C ASN A 34 -14.45 12.44 -9.29
N LEU A 35 -14.12 11.24 -8.82
CA LEU A 35 -13.60 10.99 -7.48
C LEU A 35 -12.24 11.68 -7.28
N ASP A 36 -11.28 11.45 -8.17
CA ASP A 36 -9.95 12.09 -8.10
C ASP A 36 -10.04 13.62 -8.09
N SER A 37 -10.93 14.17 -8.93
CA SER A 37 -11.14 15.62 -9.03
C SER A 37 -11.84 16.20 -7.80
N ALA A 38 -12.64 15.39 -7.10
CA ALA A 38 -13.27 15.78 -5.84
C ALA A 38 -12.24 15.72 -4.70
N LEU A 39 -11.54 14.59 -4.55
CA LEU A 39 -10.55 14.37 -3.50
C LEU A 39 -9.42 15.40 -3.51
N LYS A 40 -8.93 15.82 -4.70
CA LYS A 40 -7.89 16.86 -4.78
C LYS A 40 -8.29 18.20 -4.15
N LYS A 41 -9.60 18.49 -4.07
CA LYS A 41 -10.14 19.72 -3.47
C LYS A 41 -10.42 19.59 -1.97
N GLU A 42 -10.46 18.37 -1.44
CA GLU A 42 -10.68 18.12 -0.03
C GLU A 42 -9.48 18.59 0.81
N SER A 43 -9.74 18.86 2.09
CA SER A 43 -8.69 19.21 3.04
C SER A 43 -7.81 17.99 3.34
N VAL A 44 -6.59 18.22 3.82
CA VAL A 44 -5.69 17.12 4.23
C VAL A 44 -6.31 16.28 5.35
N GLU A 45 -6.97 16.94 6.31
CA GLU A 45 -7.66 16.28 7.43
C GLU A 45 -8.82 15.40 6.96
N ASP A 46 -9.60 15.87 5.99
CA ASP A 46 -10.73 15.09 5.48
C ASP A 46 -10.25 13.91 4.63
N LEU A 47 -9.18 14.07 3.86
CA LEU A 47 -8.55 12.96 3.15
C LEU A 47 -7.98 11.92 4.12
N ALA A 48 -7.37 12.33 5.23
CA ALA A 48 -6.87 11.41 6.25
C ALA A 48 -7.99 10.61 6.91
N LYS A 49 -9.14 11.24 7.18
CA LYS A 49 -10.34 10.51 7.68
C LYS A 49 -10.85 9.48 6.68
N LEU A 50 -10.69 9.71 5.37
CA LEU A 50 -11.03 8.71 4.37
C LEU A 50 -10.09 7.51 4.41
N ALA A 51 -8.83 7.69 4.83
CA ALA A 51 -7.89 6.58 4.96
C ALA A 51 -8.35 5.54 6.00
N ASN A 52 -9.01 5.99 7.06
CA ASN A 52 -9.60 5.10 8.07
C ASN A 52 -10.99 4.56 7.68
N ASN A 53 -11.52 4.91 6.50
CA ASN A 53 -12.85 4.47 6.08
C ASN A 53 -12.77 3.12 5.34
N PRO A 54 -13.50 2.08 5.79
CA PRO A 54 -13.51 0.77 5.14
C PRO A 54 -13.89 0.81 3.65
N GLN A 55 -14.66 1.81 3.22
CA GLN A 55 -15.03 1.98 1.81
C GLN A 55 -13.83 2.32 0.92
N PHE A 56 -12.76 2.88 1.47
CA PHE A 56 -11.57 3.29 0.72
C PHE A 56 -10.41 2.31 0.88
N GLN A 57 -10.62 1.19 1.59
CA GLN A 57 -9.62 0.12 1.70
C GLN A 57 -9.55 -0.75 0.42
N ASP A 58 -10.46 -0.55 -0.54
CA ASP A 58 -10.32 -1.16 -1.86
C ASP A 58 -9.20 -0.49 -2.66
N PRO A 59 -8.42 -1.23 -3.48
CA PRO A 59 -7.25 -0.70 -4.16
C PRO A 59 -7.55 0.52 -5.05
N SER A 60 -8.70 0.55 -5.72
CA SER A 60 -9.06 1.64 -6.63
C SER A 60 -9.35 2.94 -5.87
N SER A 61 -10.23 2.89 -4.88
CA SER A 61 -10.63 4.08 -4.13
C SER A 61 -9.52 4.54 -3.18
N GLY A 62 -8.79 3.60 -2.58
CA GLY A 62 -7.66 3.89 -1.70
C GLY A 62 -6.49 4.55 -2.43
N THR A 63 -6.17 4.07 -3.64
CA THR A 63 -5.16 4.73 -4.50
C THR A 63 -5.55 6.18 -4.79
N ALA A 64 -6.83 6.46 -5.05
CA ALA A 64 -7.30 7.82 -5.29
C ALA A 64 -7.11 8.73 -4.06
N VAL A 65 -7.31 8.20 -2.85
CA VAL A 65 -7.07 8.92 -1.58
C VAL A 65 -5.58 9.16 -1.38
N LEU A 66 -4.73 8.14 -1.52
CA LEU A 66 -3.27 8.25 -1.39
C LEU A 66 -2.70 9.26 -2.40
N ASN A 67 -3.11 9.18 -3.66
CA ASN A 67 -2.66 10.12 -4.69
C ASN A 67 -3.17 11.56 -4.44
N ALA A 68 -4.34 11.73 -3.83
CA ALA A 68 -4.83 13.04 -3.43
C ALA A 68 -4.04 13.62 -2.24
N LEU A 69 -3.63 12.77 -1.29
CA LEU A 69 -2.76 13.12 -0.17
C LEU A 69 -1.34 13.47 -0.63
N SER A 70 -0.76 12.70 -1.56
CA SER A 70 0.56 12.98 -2.15
C SER A 70 0.59 14.31 -2.92
N GLY A 71 -0.57 14.82 -3.34
CA GLY A 71 -0.71 16.16 -3.91
C GLY A 71 -0.76 17.30 -2.89
N LYS A 72 -0.70 17.03 -1.59
CA LYS A 72 -0.68 18.05 -0.52
C LYS A 72 0.76 18.43 -0.15
N SER A 73 0.91 19.51 0.61
CA SER A 73 2.24 19.92 1.06
C SER A 73 2.75 19.00 2.17
N GLU A 74 4.05 18.73 2.19
CA GLU A 74 4.71 17.97 3.25
C GLU A 74 4.36 18.51 4.65
N THR A 75 4.39 19.83 4.81
CA THR A 75 4.03 20.49 6.08
C THR A 75 2.59 20.25 6.51
N ASP A 76 1.64 20.16 5.56
CA ASP A 76 0.24 19.87 5.89
C ASP A 76 0.05 18.40 6.28
N ILE A 77 0.83 17.50 5.68
CA ILE A 77 0.81 16.05 5.99
C ILE A 77 1.45 15.78 7.36
N GLN A 78 2.58 16.42 7.66
CA GLN A 78 3.27 16.31 8.96
C GLN A 78 2.46 16.94 10.10
N ALA A 79 1.63 17.95 9.81
CA ALA A 79 0.74 18.56 10.79
C ALA A 79 -0.50 17.72 11.16
N LEU A 80 -0.74 16.59 10.48
CA LEU A 80 -1.80 15.66 10.84
C LEU A 80 -1.55 15.05 12.24
N SER A 81 -2.60 14.49 12.83
CA SER A 81 -2.42 13.71 14.05
C SER A 81 -1.69 12.39 13.75
N VAL A 82 -0.95 11.88 14.73
CA VAL A 82 -0.27 10.56 14.60
C VAL A 82 -1.27 9.47 14.19
N SER A 83 -2.47 9.46 14.76
CA SER A 83 -3.51 8.49 14.40
C SER A 83 -4.02 8.61 12.96
N ASP A 84 -4.06 9.84 12.42
CA ASP A 84 -4.39 10.07 11.01
C ASP A 84 -3.26 9.59 10.10
N GLN A 85 -2.00 9.80 10.50
CA GLN A 85 -0.83 9.33 9.77
C GLN A 85 -0.73 7.80 9.77
N GLU A 86 -0.99 7.15 10.91
CA GLU A 86 -1.11 5.68 11.02
C GLU A 86 -2.18 5.13 10.07
N SER A 87 -3.35 5.78 10.02
CA SER A 87 -4.43 5.36 9.11
C SER A 87 -4.01 5.45 7.64
N ILE A 88 -3.18 6.43 7.27
CA ILE A 88 -2.62 6.57 5.92
C ILE A 88 -1.60 5.46 5.64
N MET A 89 -0.73 5.15 6.60
CA MET A 89 0.26 4.07 6.49
C MET A 89 -0.41 2.70 6.30
N ASP A 90 -1.45 2.41 7.08
CA ASP A 90 -2.20 1.16 6.98
C ASP A 90 -2.98 1.06 5.66
N LEU A 91 -3.58 2.17 5.21
CA LEU A 91 -4.23 2.22 3.90
C LEU A 91 -3.23 1.91 2.77
N ALA A 92 -2.01 2.46 2.85
CA ALA A 92 -1.01 2.25 1.81
C ALA A 92 -0.63 0.78 1.67
N LEU A 93 -0.49 0.04 2.77
CA LEU A 93 -0.29 -1.41 2.72
C LEU A 93 -1.48 -2.12 2.07
N ALA A 94 -2.70 -1.84 2.53
CA ALA A 94 -3.92 -2.48 2.04
C ALA A 94 -4.15 -2.26 0.54
N VAL A 95 -3.80 -1.07 0.05
CA VAL A 95 -3.90 -0.70 -1.36
C VAL A 95 -2.79 -1.32 -2.18
N SER A 96 -1.56 -1.34 -1.67
CA SER A 96 -0.36 -1.85 -2.36
C SER A 96 -0.42 -3.37 -2.55
N ILE A 97 -0.79 -4.08 -1.48
CA ILE A 97 -0.83 -5.55 -1.42
C ILE A 97 -2.30 -5.97 -1.19
N PRO A 98 -3.11 -6.02 -2.27
CA PRO A 98 -4.52 -6.37 -2.14
C PRO A 98 -4.70 -7.82 -1.67
N THR A 99 -5.78 -8.10 -0.95
CA THR A 99 -6.10 -9.46 -0.50
C THR A 99 -6.22 -10.46 -1.65
N SER A 100 -6.56 -10.02 -2.86
CA SER A 100 -6.54 -10.87 -4.06
C SER A 100 -5.15 -11.42 -4.35
N LEU A 101 -4.10 -10.59 -4.25
CA LEU A 101 -2.72 -11.05 -4.42
C LEU A 101 -2.35 -12.06 -3.32
N LEU A 102 -2.75 -11.82 -2.08
CA LEU A 102 -2.51 -12.78 -0.99
C LEU A 102 -3.18 -14.14 -1.24
N ASN A 103 -4.38 -14.14 -1.83
CA ASN A 103 -5.06 -15.37 -2.21
C ASN A 103 -4.33 -16.08 -3.37
N ASP A 104 -3.90 -15.34 -4.40
CA ASP A 104 -3.16 -15.90 -5.52
C ASP A 104 -1.84 -16.53 -5.06
N LEU A 105 -1.13 -15.88 -4.14
CA LEU A 105 0.10 -16.42 -3.54
C LEU A 105 -0.19 -17.65 -2.66
N ALA A 106 -1.27 -17.65 -1.89
CA ALA A 106 -1.68 -18.80 -1.09
C ALA A 106 -2.06 -20.01 -1.94
N ASP A 107 -2.64 -19.78 -3.12
CA ASP A 107 -2.97 -20.85 -4.08
C ASP A 107 -1.71 -21.43 -4.72
N ILE A 108 -0.73 -20.60 -5.09
CA ILE A 108 0.57 -21.08 -5.61
C ILE A 108 1.33 -21.84 -4.51
N ALA A 109 1.36 -21.34 -3.28
CA ALA A 109 2.04 -21.98 -2.16
C ALA A 109 1.43 -23.33 -1.75
N GLN A 110 0.15 -23.58 -2.07
CA GLN A 110 -0.48 -24.89 -1.84
C GLN A 110 0.01 -25.98 -2.81
N ASP A 111 0.64 -25.61 -3.93
CA ASP A 111 1.30 -26.51 -4.88
C ASP A 111 2.82 -26.25 -4.89
N ALA A 112 3.42 -26.08 -3.70
CA ALA A 112 4.82 -25.70 -3.52
C ALA A 112 5.84 -26.62 -4.21
N ASP A 113 5.49 -27.88 -4.47
CA ASP A 113 6.35 -28.83 -5.21
C ASP A 113 6.44 -28.50 -6.71
N ASN A 114 5.57 -27.63 -7.24
CA ASN A 114 5.55 -27.16 -8.63
C ASN A 114 5.62 -25.63 -8.76
N ALA A 115 5.70 -24.87 -7.65
CA ALA A 115 5.74 -23.42 -7.68
C ALA A 115 7.09 -22.93 -8.25
N ASP A 116 7.08 -22.45 -9.48
CA ASP A 116 8.24 -21.82 -10.10
C ASP A 116 8.52 -20.49 -9.38
N PRO A 117 9.72 -20.28 -8.80
CA PRO A 117 10.10 -19.01 -8.19
C PRO A 117 9.90 -17.80 -9.12
N GLU A 118 10.08 -17.99 -10.43
CA GLU A 118 9.83 -16.93 -11.42
C GLU A 118 8.33 -16.63 -11.59
N GLU A 119 7.47 -17.64 -11.54
CA GLU A 119 6.01 -17.46 -11.56
C GLU A 119 5.49 -16.78 -10.29
N LEU A 120 6.05 -17.13 -9.13
CA LEU A 120 5.78 -16.47 -7.85
C LEU A 120 6.18 -14.99 -7.90
N PHE A 121 7.42 -14.71 -8.31
CA PHE A 121 7.94 -13.35 -8.42
C PHE A 121 7.10 -12.49 -9.38
N ASN A 122 6.78 -13.02 -10.56
CA ASN A 122 5.95 -12.33 -11.55
C ASN A 122 4.50 -12.13 -11.06
N THR A 123 3.95 -13.06 -10.29
CA THR A 123 2.62 -12.91 -9.66
C THR A 123 2.64 -11.80 -8.62
N ILE A 124 3.68 -11.72 -7.78
CA ILE A 124 3.87 -10.63 -6.83
C ILE A 124 3.94 -9.29 -7.57
N LEU A 125 4.85 -9.17 -8.53
CA LEU A 125 5.01 -7.93 -9.31
C LEU A 125 3.73 -7.55 -10.06
N GLY A 126 3.01 -8.52 -10.61
CA GLY A 126 1.76 -8.31 -11.33
C GLY A 126 0.63 -7.83 -10.42
N GLY A 127 0.54 -8.36 -9.20
CA GLY A 127 -0.54 -8.09 -8.26
C GLY A 127 -0.35 -6.86 -7.38
N ILE A 128 0.88 -6.33 -7.25
CA ILE A 128 1.11 -5.06 -6.55
C ILE A 128 0.43 -3.93 -7.34
N ASN A 129 -0.37 -3.14 -6.63
CA ASN A 129 -1.04 -1.97 -7.18
C ASN A 129 -0.21 -0.71 -6.90
N SER A 130 -0.10 0.17 -7.89
CA SER A 130 0.76 1.35 -7.81
C SER A 130 0.06 2.57 -7.25
N PHE A 131 0.76 3.35 -6.43
CA PHE A 131 0.33 4.66 -5.94
C PHE A 131 1.52 5.61 -5.78
N ASP A 132 1.24 6.91 -5.65
CA ASP A 132 2.26 7.94 -5.40
C ASP A 132 2.74 7.88 -3.95
N THR A 133 4.01 7.52 -3.73
CA THR A 133 4.59 7.30 -2.39
C THR A 133 4.94 8.57 -1.61
N THR A 134 4.80 9.75 -2.23
CA THR A 134 5.20 11.04 -1.62
C THR A 134 4.56 11.26 -0.24
N VAL A 135 3.30 10.85 -0.03
CA VAL A 135 2.66 10.96 1.29
C VAL A 135 3.35 10.12 2.36
N LEU A 136 3.78 8.90 2.03
CA LEU A 136 4.49 8.05 2.99
C LEU A 136 5.89 8.59 3.26
N GLN A 137 6.58 9.07 2.23
CA GLN A 137 7.89 9.71 2.40
C GLN A 137 7.79 10.93 3.33
N ALA A 138 6.75 11.76 3.16
CA ALA A 138 6.51 12.93 4.02
C ALA A 138 6.17 12.56 5.47
N ILE A 139 5.45 11.46 5.69
CA ILE A 139 5.14 10.93 7.03
C ILE A 139 6.40 10.37 7.68
N LEU A 140 7.16 9.54 6.97
CA LEU A 140 8.34 8.85 7.52
C LEU A 140 9.57 9.76 7.61
N SER A 141 9.60 10.90 6.93
CA SER A 141 10.65 11.92 7.14
C SER A 141 10.51 12.66 8.48
N ASP A 142 9.33 12.58 9.11
CA ASP A 142 9.06 13.22 10.40
C ASP A 142 9.55 12.33 11.57
N GLU A 143 10.54 12.83 12.31
CA GLU A 143 11.12 12.14 13.47
C GLU A 143 10.09 11.94 14.59
N ASP A 144 9.25 12.94 14.87
CA ASP A 144 8.26 12.86 15.95
C ASP A 144 7.24 11.75 15.65
N VAL A 145 6.86 11.57 14.38
CA VAL A 145 5.94 10.52 13.95
C VAL A 145 6.58 9.15 14.05
N ARG A 146 7.82 8.98 13.60
CA ARG A 146 8.50 7.68 13.71
C ARG A 146 8.72 7.24 15.16
N GLU A 147 8.91 8.17 16.07
CA GLU A 147 9.03 7.86 17.51
C GLU A 147 7.69 7.54 18.17
N SER A 148 6.58 8.10 17.69
CA SER A 148 5.28 8.04 18.37
C SER A 148 4.26 7.10 17.74
N ALA A 149 4.38 6.80 16.44
CA ALA A 149 3.50 5.86 15.75
C ALA A 149 3.72 4.42 16.23
N SER A 150 2.68 3.60 16.12
CA SER A 150 2.74 2.17 16.40
C SER A 150 3.75 1.46 15.50
N PRO A 151 4.49 0.46 16.02
CA PRO A 151 5.39 -0.36 15.20
C PRO A 151 4.66 -0.98 14.01
N GLU A 152 3.41 -1.42 14.20
CA GLU A 152 2.61 -2.05 13.16
C GLU A 152 2.35 -1.13 11.98
N SER A 153 2.01 0.14 12.21
CA SER A 153 1.80 1.09 11.11
C SER A 153 3.11 1.49 10.42
N LEU A 154 4.23 1.58 11.16
CA LEU A 154 5.55 1.80 10.57
C LEU A 154 5.98 0.64 9.66
N VAL A 155 5.69 -0.60 10.07
CA VAL A 155 5.84 -1.80 9.23
C VAL A 155 4.95 -1.72 8.01
N SER A 156 3.68 -1.36 8.16
CA SER A 156 2.73 -1.22 7.05
C SER A 156 3.25 -0.24 5.99
N ALA A 157 3.70 0.94 6.40
CA ALA A 157 4.28 1.93 5.50
C ALA A 157 5.54 1.39 4.80
N SER A 158 6.43 0.75 5.57
CA SER A 158 7.68 0.22 5.04
C SER A 158 7.43 -0.86 4.00
N LEU A 159 6.55 -1.83 4.28
CA LEU A 159 6.16 -2.87 3.32
C LEU A 159 5.48 -2.29 2.08
N ALA A 160 4.64 -1.26 2.24
CA ALA A 160 4.02 -0.58 1.11
C ALA A 160 5.09 0.04 0.20
N LEU A 161 6.08 0.75 0.77
CA LEU A 161 7.19 1.35 0.02
C LEU A 161 8.05 0.32 -0.71
N VAL A 162 8.44 -0.77 -0.03
CA VAL A 162 9.17 -1.88 -0.66
C VAL A 162 8.38 -2.45 -1.84
N ALA A 163 7.07 -2.68 -1.67
CA ALA A 163 6.24 -3.17 -2.76
C ALA A 163 6.22 -2.19 -3.96
N GLN A 164 6.21 -0.87 -3.72
CA GLN A 164 6.30 0.11 -4.80
C GLN A 164 7.66 0.09 -5.50
N VAL A 165 8.76 -0.05 -4.75
CA VAL A 165 10.11 -0.23 -5.32
C VAL A 165 10.16 -1.50 -6.19
N MET A 166 9.69 -2.64 -5.67
CA MET A 166 9.61 -3.89 -6.42
C MET A 166 8.79 -3.73 -7.70
N LYS A 167 7.63 -3.07 -7.62
CA LYS A 167 6.77 -2.84 -8.78
C LYS A 167 7.43 -1.96 -9.85
N ARG A 168 8.15 -0.91 -9.42
CA ARG A 168 8.77 0.09 -10.30
C ARG A 168 10.06 -0.43 -10.93
N GLU A 169 10.84 -1.19 -10.19
CA GLU A 169 12.17 -1.66 -10.60
C GLU A 169 12.17 -3.14 -10.99
N GLY A 170 11.06 -3.88 -10.86
CA GLY A 170 11.00 -5.34 -11.01
C GLY A 170 11.42 -5.90 -12.37
N GLU A 171 11.43 -5.09 -13.44
CA GLU A 171 12.01 -5.48 -14.73
C GLU A 171 13.55 -5.43 -14.73
N ASN A 172 14.14 -4.66 -13.82
CA ASN A 172 15.57 -4.44 -13.64
C ASN A 172 16.14 -5.15 -12.39
N LEU A 173 15.27 -5.71 -11.55
CA LEU A 173 15.63 -6.43 -10.33
C LEU A 173 15.47 -7.94 -10.53
N ASN A 174 16.53 -8.67 -10.27
CA ASN A 174 16.45 -10.11 -10.03
C ASN A 174 16.17 -10.33 -8.54
N PHE A 175 15.55 -11.46 -8.19
CA PHE A 175 15.23 -11.80 -6.80
C PHE A 175 16.47 -11.75 -5.87
N ASP A 176 17.66 -12.06 -6.40
CA ASP A 176 18.92 -12.01 -5.67
C ASP A 176 19.38 -10.56 -5.36
N ASP A 177 19.00 -9.57 -6.17
CA ASP A 177 19.44 -8.17 -6.03
C ASP A 177 18.56 -7.37 -5.03
N LEU A 178 17.44 -7.98 -4.60
CA LEU A 178 16.49 -7.38 -3.65
C LEU A 178 17.10 -7.21 -2.25
N ALA A 179 17.97 -8.14 -1.84
CA ALA A 179 18.71 -8.03 -0.59
C ALA A 179 19.75 -6.90 -0.63
N ASP A 180 20.33 -6.64 -1.81
CA ASP A 180 21.35 -5.62 -2.00
C ASP A 180 20.77 -4.19 -1.99
N LEU A 181 19.47 -4.01 -2.27
CA LEU A 181 18.78 -2.72 -2.19
C LEU A 181 18.77 -2.10 -0.79
N PHE A 182 18.82 -2.93 0.25
CA PHE A 182 18.74 -2.49 1.64
C PHE A 182 20.12 -2.42 2.32
N ASN A 183 21.19 -2.85 1.64
CA ASN A 183 22.56 -2.70 2.12
C ASN A 183 23.05 -1.24 1.98
N ASP A 184 24.00 -0.83 2.82
CA ASP A 184 24.50 0.56 2.89
C ASP A 184 25.27 1.00 1.63
N ASP A 185 25.87 0.07 0.90
CA ASP A 185 26.66 0.32 -0.31
C ASP A 185 25.79 0.22 -1.60
N ASN A 186 24.66 0.92 -1.64
CA ASN A 186 23.71 1.00 -2.78
C ASN A 186 24.32 1.54 -4.11
N ASP A 187 25.64 1.60 -4.20
CA ASP A 187 26.46 2.03 -5.34
C ASP A 187 26.38 1.06 -6.54
N GLY A 188 25.76 -0.12 -6.35
CA GLY A 188 25.69 -1.19 -7.37
C GLY A 188 24.37 -1.31 -8.15
N VAL A 189 23.24 -0.82 -7.64
CA VAL A 189 21.91 -1.04 -8.25
C VAL A 189 21.37 0.27 -8.86
N ASP A 190 21.18 0.28 -10.18
CA ASP A 190 20.65 1.44 -10.92
C ASP A 190 19.13 1.54 -10.79
N ILE A 191 18.67 1.95 -9.61
CA ILE A 191 17.25 2.23 -9.33
C ILE A 191 16.93 3.72 -9.51
N SER A 192 15.67 4.01 -9.79
CA SER A 192 15.18 5.38 -9.95
C SER A 192 15.37 6.23 -8.67
N PRO A 193 15.49 7.57 -8.80
CA PRO A 193 15.55 8.47 -7.64
C PRO A 193 14.36 8.33 -6.68
N GLU A 194 13.19 8.01 -7.22
CA GLU A 194 11.97 7.73 -6.44
C GLU A 194 12.14 6.48 -5.58
N SER A 195 12.69 5.40 -6.14
CA SER A 195 13.03 4.18 -5.39
C SER A 195 14.08 4.41 -4.32
N LYS A 196 15.06 5.30 -4.56
CA LYS A 196 16.05 5.67 -3.54
C LYS A 196 15.38 6.36 -2.36
N ALA A 197 14.49 7.32 -2.61
CA ALA A 197 13.75 8.00 -1.55
C ALA A 197 12.84 7.03 -0.76
N ASP A 198 12.18 6.09 -1.44
CA ASP A 198 11.37 5.05 -0.79
C ASP A 198 12.23 4.16 0.12
N ILE A 199 13.40 3.70 -0.35
CA ILE A 199 14.33 2.88 0.44
C ILE A 199 14.92 3.67 1.60
N GLU A 200 15.30 4.93 1.40
CA GLU A 200 15.80 5.81 2.48
C GLU A 200 14.76 5.96 3.59
N ALA A 201 13.48 6.13 3.24
CA ALA A 201 12.40 6.20 4.22
C ALA A 201 12.22 4.87 4.99
N VAL A 202 12.35 3.72 4.31
CA VAL A 202 12.33 2.39 4.96
C VAL A 202 13.52 2.22 5.91
N LYS A 203 14.73 2.58 5.48
CA LYS A 203 15.95 2.52 6.31
C LYS A 203 15.82 3.40 7.55
N ALA A 204 15.25 4.59 7.39
CA ALA A 204 14.95 5.50 8.50
C ALA A 204 14.01 4.90 9.56
N VAL A 205 13.15 3.94 9.19
CA VAL A 205 12.34 3.17 10.15
C VAL A 205 13.18 2.06 10.77
N LEU A 206 13.89 1.28 9.96
CA LEU A 206 14.76 0.19 10.44
C LEU A 206 15.77 0.65 11.49
N ASP A 207 16.43 1.77 11.24
CA ASP A 207 17.46 2.33 12.13
C ASP A 207 16.92 2.67 13.53
N LEU A 208 15.60 2.89 13.68
CA LEU A 208 14.99 3.16 14.99
C LEU A 208 14.88 1.91 15.86
N PHE A 209 14.76 0.74 15.24
CA PHE A 209 14.58 -0.55 15.91
C PHE A 209 15.87 -1.38 15.95
N ALA A 210 16.91 -0.95 15.23
CA ALA A 210 18.26 -1.53 15.34
C ALA A 210 18.83 -1.42 16.77
N GLU A 211 19.89 -2.18 17.09
CA GLU A 211 20.50 -2.25 18.44
C GLU A 211 20.84 -0.90 19.09
N ASN A 212 21.05 0.16 18.29
CA ASN A 212 21.37 1.51 18.77
C ASN A 212 20.26 2.54 18.54
N GLY A 213 19.10 2.11 18.04
CA GLY A 213 17.95 2.96 17.73
C GLY A 213 17.16 3.37 18.97
N SER A 214 16.35 4.43 18.84
CA SER A 214 15.55 4.97 19.96
C SER A 214 14.44 4.02 20.43
N ARG A 215 14.09 3.01 19.63
CA ARG A 215 13.05 2.01 19.88
C ARG A 215 13.58 0.57 19.84
N SER A 216 14.87 0.41 20.13
CA SER A 216 15.57 -0.90 20.14
C SER A 216 14.98 -1.95 21.10
N ASP A 217 14.14 -1.57 22.05
CA ASP A 217 13.44 -2.46 22.98
C ASP A 217 12.06 -2.93 22.47
N GLU A 218 11.63 -2.42 21.33
CA GLU A 218 10.40 -2.81 20.62
C GLU A 218 10.73 -3.77 19.47
N GLU A 219 9.82 -4.68 19.15
CA GLU A 219 10.00 -5.62 18.04
C GLU A 219 9.26 -5.11 16.81
N LEU A 220 9.99 -4.88 15.72
CA LEU A 220 9.39 -4.60 14.43
C LEU A 220 8.98 -5.92 13.78
N SER A 221 7.71 -6.30 13.89
CA SER A 221 7.21 -7.58 13.38
C SER A 221 5.98 -7.44 12.47
N PHE A 222 5.91 -8.30 11.45
CA PHE A 222 4.74 -8.46 10.59
C PHE A 222 4.34 -9.94 10.57
N PHE A 223 3.10 -10.25 10.94
CA PHE A 223 2.61 -11.63 11.09
C PHE A 223 3.51 -12.54 11.98
N GLY A 224 4.19 -11.96 12.98
CA GLY A 224 5.06 -12.70 13.89
C GLY A 224 6.43 -13.10 13.29
N MET A 225 6.80 -12.53 12.14
CA MET A 225 8.17 -12.55 11.62
C MET A 225 8.81 -11.19 11.91
N SER A 226 10.09 -11.19 12.31
CA SER A 226 10.83 -9.93 12.43
C SER A 226 11.01 -9.31 11.06
N PHE A 227 11.10 -7.99 11.00
CA PHE A 227 11.32 -7.29 9.73
C PHE A 227 12.69 -7.63 9.12
N GLU A 228 13.70 -7.89 9.94
CA GLU A 228 14.99 -8.40 9.48
C GLU A 228 14.82 -9.76 8.78
N ASP A 229 14.05 -10.69 9.36
CA ASP A 229 13.75 -11.99 8.74
C ASP A 229 12.99 -11.84 7.41
N LEU A 230 12.11 -10.83 7.28
CA LEU A 230 11.34 -10.57 6.06
C LEU A 230 12.22 -10.14 4.88
N PHE A 231 13.38 -9.53 5.15
CA PHE A 231 14.30 -9.00 4.14
C PHE A 231 15.64 -9.72 4.08
N GLY A 232 15.76 -10.89 4.71
CA GLY A 232 16.96 -11.73 4.63
C GLY A 232 18.11 -11.30 5.54
N GLY A 233 17.83 -10.53 6.60
CA GLY A 233 18.73 -10.30 7.72
C GLY A 233 19.00 -11.59 8.48
N ASN A 234 20.24 -11.76 8.94
CA ASN A 234 20.80 -13.00 9.49
C ASN A 234 20.78 -12.99 11.02
#